data_AF-A0A7R8QG09-F1
#
_entry.id   AF-A0A7R8QG09-F1
#
_cell.length_a   1.000
_cell.length_b   1.000
_cell.length_c   1.000
_cell.angle_alpha   90.00
_cell.angle_beta   90.00
_cell.angle_gamma   90.00
#
_symmetry.space_group_name_H-M   'P 1'
#
loop_
_entity.id
_entity.type
_entity.pdbx_description
1 polymer ?
#
loop_
_entity_poly.entity_id
_entity_poly.type
_entity_poly.pdbx_seq_one_letter_code
_entity_poly.pdbx_strand_id
1 'polypeptide(L)'
;MTTLALLATLVMIFAFQAENILANGIAVGLLAIPILIQVYANAGLTYLLMRWFRVPHPVASPGALIGASNFFELAVAVAITLFGPTSPAALATVVGVLVEVPVMLSVCRFCVGTKAWYEAIGLDFFDTESIPQEIECVGKAAEEKIGQGKEKR
;
A
#
# COMPACT_ATOMS: atom_id res chain seq x y z
N MET A 1 -13.53 13.44 9.35
CA MET A 1 -13.49 14.90 9.13
C MET A 1 -12.14 15.35 8.54
N THR A 2 -11.00 14.80 8.97
CA THR A 2 -9.65 15.16 8.45
C THR A 2 -9.29 14.54 7.09
N THR A 3 -9.65 13.27 6.83
CA THR A 3 -9.40 12.58 5.55
C THR A 3 -10.07 13.26 4.35
N LEU A 4 -11.25 13.86 4.57
CA LEU A 4 -11.99 14.58 3.54
C LEU A 4 -11.29 15.89 3.15
N ALA A 5 -10.64 16.57 4.10
CA ALA A 5 -9.87 17.78 3.84
C ALA A 5 -8.56 17.49 3.07
N LEU A 6 -7.90 16.38 3.40
CA LEU A 6 -6.72 15.90 2.67
C LEU A 6 -7.07 15.50 1.24
N LEU A 7 -8.14 14.73 1.05
CA LEU A 7 -8.63 14.38 -0.29
C LEU A 7 -9.05 15.62 -1.09
N ALA A 8 -9.78 16.56 -0.47
CA ALA A 8 -10.23 17.77 -1.13
C ALA A 8 -9.05 18.64 -1.60
N THR A 9 -8.01 18.76 -0.77
CA THR A 9 -6.78 19.51 -1.12
C THR A 9 -6.05 18.82 -2.27
N LEU A 10 -5.95 17.49 -2.24
CA LEU A 10 -5.35 16.68 -3.31
C LEU A 10 -6.10 16.84 -4.63
N VAL A 11 -7.44 16.76 -4.61
CA VAL A 11 -8.30 16.93 -5.79
C VAL A 11 -8.20 18.34 -6.36
N MET A 12 -8.15 19.36 -5.50
CA MET A 12 -8.04 20.76 -5.91
C MET A 12 -6.69 21.03 -6.61
N ILE A 13 -5.59 20.45 -6.11
CA ILE A 13 -4.27 20.56 -6.73
C ILE A 13 -4.24 19.84 -8.09
N PHE A 14 -4.89 18.68 -8.18
CA PHE A 14 -4.98 17.90 -9.42
C PHE A 14 -5.79 18.63 -10.50
N ALA A 15 -6.90 19.25 -10.12
CA ALA A 15 -7.79 19.98 -11.03
C ALA A 15 -7.09 21.16 -11.72
N PHE A 16 -6.17 21.83 -11.02
CA PHE A 16 -5.41 22.96 -11.59
C PHE A 16 -4.22 22.55 -12.45
N GLN A 17 -3.81 21.28 -12.47
CA GLN A 17 -2.59 20.82 -13.16
C GLN A 17 -2.80 19.63 -14.10
N ALA A 18 -4.03 19.15 -14.23
CA ALA A 18 -4.38 18.00 -15.07
C ALA A 18 -4.05 18.19 -16.56
N GLU A 19 -4.16 19.41 -17.11
CA GLU A 19 -3.81 19.70 -18.51
C GLU A 19 -2.32 19.48 -18.80
N ASN A 20 -1.43 19.79 -17.85
CA ASN A 20 0.01 19.61 -18.01
C ASN A 20 0.45 18.14 -17.80
N ILE A 21 -0.33 17.38 -17.02
CA ILE A 21 -0.20 15.91 -16.84
C ILE A 21 -0.46 15.17 -18.15
N LEU A 22 -1.50 15.57 -18.89
CA LEU A 22 -1.92 14.92 -20.12
C LEU A 22 -0.95 15.19 -21.28
N ALA A 23 -0.28 16.35 -21.27
CA ALA A 23 0.69 16.74 -22.29
C ALA A 23 2.01 15.94 -22.23
N ASN A 24 2.40 15.42 -21.06
CA ASN A 24 3.67 14.71 -20.85
C ASN A 24 3.50 13.34 -20.17
N GLY A 25 2.59 12.50 -20.69
CA GLY A 25 2.32 11.17 -20.14
C GLY A 25 3.54 10.22 -20.04
N ILE A 26 4.57 10.45 -20.86
CA ILE A 26 5.83 9.68 -20.80
C ILE A 26 6.57 9.93 -19.48
N ALA A 27 6.57 11.16 -18.95
CA ALA A 27 7.19 11.49 -17.68
C ALA A 27 6.48 10.78 -16.51
N VAL A 28 5.15 10.66 -16.58
CA VAL A 28 4.35 9.91 -15.61
C VAL A 28 4.70 8.42 -15.65
N GLY A 29 4.82 7.83 -16.84
CA GLY A 29 5.23 6.44 -17.01
C GLY A 29 6.64 6.16 -16.46
N LEU A 30 7.58 7.05 -16.73
CA LEU A 30 8.96 6.99 -16.19
C LEU A 30 9.01 7.06 -14.66
N LEU A 31 8.06 7.74 -14.01
CA LEU A 31 7.94 7.81 -12.56
C LEU A 31 7.18 6.60 -11.97
N ALA A 32 6.18 6.08 -12.67
CA ALA A 32 5.39 4.95 -12.19
C ALA A 32 6.19 3.64 -12.13
N ILE A 33 7.03 3.37 -13.14
CA ILE A 33 7.85 2.16 -13.23
C ILE A 33 8.74 1.95 -11.99
N PRO A 34 9.59 2.91 -11.57
CA PRO A 34 10.46 2.72 -10.40
C PRO A 34 9.66 2.53 -9.10
N ILE A 35 8.54 3.25 -8.93
CA ILE A 35 7.68 3.11 -7.73
C ILE A 35 7.05 1.72 -7.70
N LEU A 36 6.54 1.22 -8.83
CA LEU A 36 5.98 -0.12 -8.94
C LEU A 36 7.02 -1.17 -8.52
N ILE A 37 8.20 -1.11 -9.13
CA ILE A 37 9.28 -2.07 -8.85
C ILE A 37 9.66 -2.02 -7.37
N GLN A 38 9.81 -0.83 -6.80
CA GLN A 38 10.15 -0.65 -5.39
C GLN A 38 9.11 -1.27 -4.46
N VAL A 39 7.82 -0.98 -4.67
CA VAL A 39 6.74 -1.49 -3.81
C VAL A 39 6.65 -3.01 -3.89
N TYR A 40 6.68 -3.59 -5.10
CA TYR A 40 6.64 -5.05 -5.25
C TYR A 40 7.90 -5.74 -4.69
N ALA A 41 9.07 -5.14 -4.89
CA ALA A 41 10.32 -5.67 -4.35
C ALA A 41 10.33 -5.64 -2.82
N ASN A 42 9.98 -4.52 -2.21
CA ASN A 42 9.98 -4.38 -0.75
C ASN A 42 8.88 -5.24 -0.10
N ALA A 43 7.69 -5.30 -0.69
CA ALA A 43 6.62 -6.18 -0.21
C ALA A 43 7.02 -7.65 -0.31
N GLY A 44 7.53 -8.07 -1.46
CA GLY A 44 7.97 -9.44 -1.70
C GLY A 44 9.12 -9.82 -0.77
N LEU A 45 10.14 -8.96 -0.64
CA LEU A 45 11.28 -9.18 0.24
C LEU A 45 10.85 -9.31 1.70
N THR A 46 10.00 -8.40 2.18
CA THR A 46 9.51 -8.42 3.57
C THR A 46 8.67 -9.67 3.82
N TYR A 47 7.78 -10.04 2.89
CA TYR A 47 6.95 -11.24 2.98
C TYR A 47 7.80 -12.53 2.96
N LEU A 48 8.83 -12.58 2.13
CA LEU A 48 9.80 -13.69 2.05
C LEU A 48 10.65 -13.79 3.31
N LEU A 49 11.13 -12.66 3.84
CA LEU A 49 11.86 -12.62 5.11
C LEU A 49 10.98 -13.12 6.25
N MET A 50 9.73 -12.64 6.37
CA MET A 50 8.79 -13.11 7.39
C MET A 50 8.49 -14.60 7.28
N ARG A 51 8.42 -15.13 6.04
CA ARG A 51 8.34 -16.56 5.79
C ARG A 51 9.60 -17.30 6.26
N TRP A 52 10.79 -16.75 6.01
CA TRP A 52 12.05 -17.35 6.45
C TRP A 52 12.19 -17.33 7.98
N PHE A 53 11.77 -16.24 8.63
CA PHE A 53 11.70 -16.08 10.08
C PHE A 53 10.51 -16.81 10.72
N ARG A 54 9.72 -17.56 9.94
CA ARG A 54 8.64 -18.40 10.47
C ARG A 54 7.55 -17.62 11.23
N VAL A 55 7.22 -16.42 10.74
CA VAL A 55 6.17 -15.55 11.32
C VAL A 55 4.79 -15.98 10.79
N PRO A 56 3.74 -16.02 11.63
CA PRO A 56 2.39 -16.37 11.19
C PRO A 56 1.82 -15.40 10.16
N HIS A 57 1.03 -15.92 9.21
CA HIS A 57 0.38 -15.13 8.14
C HIS A 57 -0.38 -13.88 8.62
N PRO A 58 -1.18 -13.92 9.72
CA PRO A 58 -1.88 -12.74 10.22
C PRO A 58 -0.97 -11.57 10.64
N VAL A 59 0.31 -11.83 10.93
CA VAL A 59 1.31 -10.79 11.23
C VAL A 59 2.17 -10.48 10.01
N ALA A 60 2.50 -11.50 9.21
CA ALA A 60 3.35 -11.36 8.04
C ALA A 60 2.71 -10.56 6.90
N SER A 61 1.41 -10.72 6.68
CA SER A 61 0.67 -10.00 5.63
C SER A 61 0.62 -8.48 5.89
N PRO A 62 0.16 -7.99 7.07
CA PRO A 62 0.23 -6.56 7.36
C PRO A 62 1.68 -6.06 7.50
N GLY A 63 2.60 -6.88 8.01
CA GLY A 63 4.02 -6.55 8.07
C GLY A 63 4.66 -6.30 6.71
N ALA A 64 4.34 -7.12 5.70
CA ALA A 64 4.80 -6.92 4.32
C ALA A 64 4.26 -5.63 3.69
N LEU A 65 3.02 -5.26 4.02
CA LEU A 65 2.43 -4.00 3.59
C LEU A 65 3.11 -2.81 4.24
N ILE A 66 3.37 -2.86 5.55
CA ILE A 66 4.08 -1.79 6.28
C ILE A 66 5.49 -1.59 5.70
N GLY A 67 6.22 -2.68 5.44
CA GLY A 67 7.56 -2.62 4.85
C GLY A 67 7.61 -2.09 3.41
N ALA A 68 6.49 -2.15 2.68
CA ALA A 68 6.39 -1.66 1.31
C ALA A 68 5.81 -0.24 1.18
N SER A 69 5.17 0.26 2.23
CA SER A 69 4.47 1.55 2.24
C SER A 69 5.45 2.71 2.18
N ASN A 70 5.19 3.70 1.31
CA ASN A 70 5.92 4.97 1.35
C ASN A 70 4.98 6.07 1.84
N PHE A 71 5.51 7.03 2.60
CA PHE A 71 4.73 8.15 3.13
C PHE A 71 4.58 9.27 2.11
N PHE A 72 3.80 9.02 1.07
CA PHE A 72 3.58 10.02 0.02
C PHE A 72 2.85 11.26 0.50
N GLU A 73 2.06 11.18 1.57
CA GLU A 73 1.38 12.35 2.14
C GLU A 73 2.39 13.41 2.62
N LEU A 74 3.50 12.96 3.24
CA LEU A 74 4.63 13.81 3.59
C LEU A 74 5.38 14.28 2.33
N ALA A 75 5.54 13.41 1.33
CA ALA A 75 6.22 13.76 0.08
C ALA A 75 5.52 14.88 -0.69
N VAL A 76 4.18 14.84 -0.76
CA VAL A 76 3.35 15.89 -1.40
C VAL A 76 3.50 17.21 -0.65
N ALA A 77 3.45 17.19 0.69
CA ALA A 77 3.65 18.39 1.49
C ALA A 77 5.04 19.02 1.26
N VAL A 78 6.09 18.21 1.22
CA VAL A 78 7.47 18.67 0.96
C VAL A 78 7.63 19.21 -0.46
N ALA A 79 7.05 18.56 -1.46
CA ALA A 79 7.15 19.01 -2.85
C ALA A 79 6.46 20.35 -3.08
N ILE A 80 5.26 20.54 -2.51
CA ILE A 80 4.53 21.81 -2.60
C ILE A 80 5.28 22.93 -1.87
N THR A 81 5.88 22.63 -0.72
CA THR A 81 6.60 23.65 0.09
C THR A 81 7.93 24.06 -0.52
N LEU A 82 8.68 23.14 -1.14
CA LEU A 82 9.99 23.44 -1.74
C LEU A 82 9.89 23.96 -3.17
N PHE A 83 9.02 23.37 -4.00
CA PHE A 83 8.95 23.67 -5.43
C PHE A 83 7.72 24.49 -5.83
N GLY A 84 6.81 24.73 -4.88
CA GLY A 84 5.53 25.37 -5.15
C GLY A 84 4.53 24.38 -5.76
N PRO A 85 3.22 24.70 -5.69
CA PRO A 85 2.18 23.81 -6.18
C PRO A 85 2.25 23.64 -7.71
N THR A 86 2.71 24.63 -8.48
CA THR A 86 2.66 24.63 -9.96
C THR A 86 3.83 23.88 -10.62
N SER A 87 4.78 23.36 -9.84
CA SER A 87 5.96 22.69 -10.37
C SER A 87 5.62 21.28 -10.87
N PRO A 88 6.27 20.82 -11.98
CA PRO A 88 6.18 19.43 -12.42
C PRO A 88 6.57 18.41 -11.32
N ALA A 89 7.40 18.82 -10.36
CA ALA A 89 7.79 17.98 -9.23
C ALA A 89 6.63 17.74 -8.24
N ALA A 90 5.81 18.76 -7.97
CA ALA A 90 4.63 18.60 -7.12
C ALA A 90 3.59 17.68 -7.79
N LEU A 91 3.38 17.86 -9.08
CA LEU A 91 2.48 17.04 -9.90
C LEU A 91 2.90 15.55 -9.92
N ALA A 92 4.20 15.29 -10.08
CA ALA A 92 4.79 13.95 -10.04
C ALA A 92 4.50 13.23 -8.70
N THR A 93 4.63 13.93 -7.57
CA THR A 93 4.38 13.32 -6.25
C THR A 93 2.92 12.97 -6.02
N VAL A 94 1.98 13.81 -6.47
CA VAL A 94 0.53 13.54 -6.34
C VAL A 94 0.11 12.37 -7.21
N VAL A 95 0.59 12.32 -8.47
CA VAL A 95 0.36 11.18 -9.37
C VAL A 95 0.97 9.90 -8.80
N GLY A 96 2.14 9.99 -8.17
CA GLY A 96 2.78 8.88 -7.45
C GLY A 96 1.85 8.24 -6.43
N VAL A 97 1.13 9.04 -5.63
CA VAL A 97 0.15 8.53 -4.63
C VAL A 97 -1.02 7.82 -5.31
N LEU A 98 -1.52 8.37 -6.42
CA LEU A 98 -2.62 7.77 -7.16
C LEU A 98 -2.26 6.40 -7.75
N VAL A 99 -0.99 6.19 -8.08
CA VAL A 99 -0.47 4.89 -8.55
C VAL A 99 -0.13 3.98 -7.38
N GLU A 100 0.41 4.50 -6.28
CA GLU A 100 0.84 3.69 -5.15
C GLU A 100 -0.35 3.01 -4.44
N VAL A 101 -1.42 3.75 -4.14
CA VAL A 101 -2.59 3.21 -3.44
C VAL A 101 -3.19 1.96 -4.11
N PRO A 102 -3.47 1.93 -5.43
CA PRO A 102 -4.00 0.74 -6.08
C PRO A 102 -2.99 -0.42 -6.13
N VAL A 103 -1.69 -0.11 -6.23
CA VAL A 103 -0.61 -1.12 -6.19
C VAL A 103 -0.50 -1.75 -4.82
N MET A 104 -0.64 -0.95 -3.77
CA MET A 104 -0.62 -1.48 -2.42
C MET A 104 -1.85 -2.35 -2.13
N LEU A 105 -3.01 -1.98 -2.68
CA LEU A 105 -4.20 -2.84 -2.65
C LEU A 105 -4.02 -4.14 -3.46
N SER A 106 -3.32 -4.12 -4.60
CA SER A 106 -3.04 -5.33 -5.36
C SER A 106 -2.09 -6.26 -4.62
N VAL A 107 -1.04 -5.72 -3.98
CA VAL A 107 -0.14 -6.48 -3.10
C VAL A 107 -0.90 -7.07 -1.91
N CYS A 108 -1.77 -6.30 -1.26
CA CYS A 108 -2.61 -6.80 -0.16
C CYS A 108 -3.46 -8.00 -0.59
N ARG A 109 -4.12 -7.89 -1.75
CA ARG A 109 -4.90 -8.99 -2.33
C ARG A 109 -4.02 -10.20 -2.66
N PHE A 110 -2.80 -9.98 -3.13
CA PHE A 110 -1.84 -11.05 -3.36
C PHE A 110 -1.48 -11.76 -2.06
N CYS A 111 -1.09 -11.03 -1.00
CA CYS A 111 -0.74 -11.60 0.30
C CYS A 111 -1.89 -12.40 0.93
N VAL A 112 -3.13 -11.90 0.82
CA VAL A 112 -4.33 -12.62 1.28
C VAL A 112 -4.57 -13.87 0.44
N GLY A 113 -4.41 -13.78 -0.88
CA GLY A 113 -4.56 -14.92 -1.80
C GLY A 113 -3.50 -16.01 -1.63
N THR A 114 -2.30 -15.66 -1.15
CA THR A 114 -1.21 -16.61 -0.89
C THR A 114 -1.27 -17.26 0.48
N LYS A 115 -2.34 -17.05 1.28
CA LYS A 115 -2.51 -17.66 2.63
C LYS A 115 -2.31 -19.18 2.60
N ALA A 116 -2.97 -19.89 1.69
CA ALA A 116 -2.86 -21.35 1.57
C ALA A 116 -1.44 -21.84 1.25
N TRP A 117 -0.68 -21.09 0.42
CA TRP A 117 0.72 -21.41 0.11
C TRP A 117 1.69 -21.03 1.25
N TYR A 118 1.30 -20.07 2.08
CA TYR A 118 2.06 -19.64 3.25
C TYR A 118 1.93 -20.63 4.41
N GLU A 119 0.72 -21.12 4.68
CA GLU A 119 0.43 -22.09 5.74
C GLU A 119 0.87 -23.52 5.41
N ALA A 120 0.96 -23.87 4.12
CA ALA A 120 1.38 -25.21 3.66
C ALA A 120 2.81 -25.63 4.09
N ILE A 121 3.65 -24.70 4.57
CA ILE A 121 5.04 -24.98 4.96
C ILE A 121 5.24 -25.23 6.47
N GLY A 122 4.14 -25.24 7.26
CA GLY A 122 4.12 -25.77 8.63
C GLY A 122 4.81 -24.88 9.67
N LEU A 123 4.01 -24.25 10.54
CA LEU A 123 4.47 -23.48 11.68
C LEU A 123 3.72 -23.85 12.97
N ASP A 124 3.82 -25.11 13.39
CA ASP A 124 3.27 -25.57 14.68
C ASP A 124 4.04 -25.06 15.93
N PHE A 125 5.15 -24.31 15.79
CA PHE A 125 6.07 -24.06 16.92
C PHE A 125 6.13 -22.61 17.44
N PHE A 126 5.60 -21.60 16.75
CA PHE A 126 5.68 -20.18 17.20
C PHE A 126 4.30 -19.51 17.38
N ASP A 127 3.19 -20.25 17.26
CA ASP A 127 1.94 -19.68 16.72
C ASP A 127 0.83 -19.27 17.72
N THR A 128 0.98 -19.31 19.04
CA THR A 128 -0.18 -18.93 19.90
C THR A 128 0.15 -18.22 21.20
N GLU A 129 1.33 -18.42 21.79
CA GLU A 129 1.57 -17.88 23.14
C GLU A 129 1.97 -16.39 23.16
N SER A 130 2.40 -15.82 22.03
CA SER A 130 2.91 -14.45 21.96
C SER A 130 2.16 -13.51 21.02
N ILE A 131 1.11 -13.99 20.32
CA ILE A 131 0.25 -13.11 19.51
C ILE A 131 -0.68 -12.35 20.48
N PRO A 132 -0.59 -11.00 20.54
CA PRO A 132 -1.52 -10.21 21.33
C PRO A 132 -2.95 -10.44 20.85
N GLN A 133 -3.92 -10.58 21.76
CA GLN A 133 -5.34 -10.79 21.43
C GLN A 133 -5.91 -9.74 20.45
N GLU A 134 -5.31 -8.55 20.38
CA GLU A 134 -5.69 -7.51 19.42
C GLU A 134 -5.44 -7.92 17.96
N ILE A 135 -4.35 -8.62 17.65
CA ILE A 135 -4.03 -9.04 16.27
C ILE A 135 -4.99 -10.16 15.83
N GLU A 136 -5.34 -11.08 16.72
CA GLU A 136 -6.31 -12.14 16.43
C GLU A 136 -7.71 -11.57 16.15
N CYS A 137 -8.11 -10.54 16.91
CA CYS A 137 -9.39 -9.85 16.73
C CYS A 137 -9.44 -9.08 15.39
N VAL A 138 -8.36 -8.41 15.00
CA VAL A 138 -8.25 -7.73 13.69
C VAL A 138 -8.24 -8.74 12.53
N GLY A 139 -7.55 -9.87 12.69
CA GLY A 139 -7.55 -10.96 11.71
C GLY A 139 -8.95 -11.54 11.47
N LYS A 140 -9.67 -11.86 12.56
CA LYS A 140 -11.07 -12.34 12.47
C LYS A 140 -12.00 -11.29 11.85
N ALA A 141 -11.85 -10.01 12.21
CA ALA A 141 -12.64 -8.92 11.63
C ALA A 141 -12.35 -8.70 10.13
N ALA A 142 -11.10 -8.91 9.69
CA ALA A 142 -10.71 -8.84 8.29
C ALA A 142 -11.28 -10.04 7.50
N GLU A 143 -11.20 -11.27 8.03
CA GLU A 143 -11.78 -12.46 7.40
C GLU A 143 -13.31 -12.38 7.31
N GLU A 144 -14.00 -11.86 8.34
CA GLU A 144 -15.45 -11.66 8.31
C GLU A 144 -15.86 -10.66 7.22
N LYS A 145 -15.13 -9.55 7.07
CA LYS A 145 -15.40 -8.56 6.01
C LYS A 145 -15.07 -9.06 4.60
N ILE A 146 -14.07 -9.93 4.45
CA ILE A 146 -13.73 -10.56 3.17
C ILE A 146 -14.75 -11.66 2.82
N GLY A 147 -15.25 -12.42 3.79
CA GLY A 147 -16.31 -13.42 3.64
C GLY A 147 -17.67 -12.80 3.27
N GLN A 148 -18.05 -11.70 3.90
CA GLN A 148 -19.29 -10.98 3.53
C GLN A 148 -19.23 -10.33 2.13
N GLY A 149 -18.04 -10.12 1.57
CA GLY A 149 -17.87 -9.68 0.19
C GLY A 149 -18.09 -10.78 -0.86
N LYS A 150 -18.05 -12.07 -0.47
CA LYS A 150 -18.35 -13.21 -1.34
C LYS A 150 -19.83 -13.63 -1.29
N GLU A 151 -20.51 -13.45 -0.17
CA GLU A 151 -21.95 -13.78 0.00
C GLU A 151 -22.89 -12.78 -0.73
N LYS A 152 -22.40 -11.57 -1.05
CA LYS A 152 -23.17 -10.50 -1.72
C LYS A 152 -22.88 -10.35 -3.23
N ARG A 153 -22.30 -11.35 -3.88
CA ARG A 153 -22.19 -11.43 -5.35
C ARG A 153 -23.07 -12.52 -5.92
#